data_AF-J2V4Q4-F1
#
_entry.id   AF-J2V4Q4-F1
#
_cell.length_a   1.000
_cell.length_b   1.000
_cell.length_c   1.000
_cell.angle_alpha   90.00
_cell.angle_beta   90.00
_cell.angle_gamma   90.00
#
_symmetry.space_group_name_H-M   'P 1'
#
loop_
_entity.id
_entity.type
_entity.pdbx_description
1 polymer ?
#
loop_
_entity_poly.entity_id
_entity_poly.type
_entity_poly.pdbx_seq_one_letter_code
_entity_poly.pdbx_strand_id
1 'polypeptide(L)'
;MFLITRVKPCQYCYAEIGPFKAGVHISARYLTGLLAVIVLFILQSPASGQSKVDEAVYGGANQQIEGMVREPLSLEIVLPNAKRYKLDAFVTRPDRAGRFPVALITHGSEGNEDDKLTEPNKFSGAAIAFARHGYASVVVLRRGYGRSDGKLDYENSTCEKPRHLRSGEIARGDLLAALEAIRKKDWAAPDKTVLLGTSTGGFSVLAASALNPAGVQAVINFSGGRGAKDGGGICSRKAFWQQ
;
A
#
# COMPACT_ATOMS: atom_id res chain seq x y z
N MET A 1 5.96 4.88 11.01
CA MET A 1 5.37 3.87 11.93
C MET A 1 4.99 2.66 11.11
N PHE A 2 5.59 1.49 11.38
CA PHE A 2 5.26 0.22 10.73
C PHE A 2 4.35 -0.55 11.68
N LEU A 3 3.17 -0.95 11.22
CA LEU A 3 2.30 -1.85 11.97
C LEU A 3 2.19 -3.16 11.20
N ILE A 4 2.81 -4.21 11.73
CA ILE A 4 2.61 -5.60 11.30
C ILE A 4 1.73 -6.24 12.36
N THR A 5 0.47 -6.51 12.02
CA THR A 5 -0.44 -7.22 12.92
C THR A 5 -0.66 -8.63 12.39
N ARG A 6 -0.45 -9.65 13.24
CA ARG A 6 -1.01 -10.98 12.99
C ARG A 6 -2.49 -10.89 13.34
N VAL A 7 -3.34 -11.26 12.40
CA VAL A 7 -4.79 -11.29 12.63
C VAL A 7 -5.08 -12.50 13.53
N LYS A 8 -5.29 -12.25 14.83
CA LYS A 8 -5.95 -13.19 15.74
C LYS A 8 -7.41 -12.74 15.89
N PRO A 9 -8.37 -13.65 16.11
CA PRO A 9 -9.75 -13.27 16.41
C PRO A 9 -9.72 -12.38 17.68
N CYS A 10 -10.03 -11.09 17.52
CA CYS A 10 -10.01 -10.14 18.62
C CYS A 10 -11.44 -9.73 18.94
N GLN A 11 -11.91 -10.08 20.14
CA GLN A 11 -13.29 -9.89 20.56
C GLN A 11 -13.58 -8.46 21.07
N TYR A 12 -12.56 -7.64 21.36
CA TYR A 12 -12.73 -6.22 21.68
C TYR A 12 -11.43 -5.47 21.39
N CYS A 13 -11.47 -4.43 20.54
CA CYS A 13 -10.34 -3.54 20.30
C CYS A 13 -10.76 -2.07 20.51
N TYR A 14 -10.47 -1.55 21.70
CA TYR A 14 -10.19 -0.12 21.90
C TYR A 14 -8.80 -0.04 22.52
N ALA A 15 -7.88 0.64 21.85
CA ALA A 15 -6.58 1.01 22.40
C ALA A 15 -6.52 2.54 22.43
N GLU A 16 -6.62 3.11 23.63
CA GLU A 16 -6.32 4.52 23.86
C GLU A 16 -4.81 4.72 23.77
N ILE A 17 -4.37 5.71 22.99
CA ILE A 17 -2.97 6.06 22.80
C ILE A 17 -2.75 7.39 23.53
N GLY A 18 -2.11 7.35 24.70
CA GLY A 18 -1.71 8.55 25.44
C GLY A 18 -0.55 9.30 24.78
N PRO A 19 -0.36 10.61 25.07
CA PRO A 19 0.66 11.43 24.42
C PRO A 19 2.08 11.08 24.91
N PHE A 20 3.00 10.90 23.96
CA PHE A 20 4.43 10.71 24.23
C PHE A 20 5.14 12.07 24.08
N LYS A 21 5.78 12.57 25.16
CA LYS A 21 6.65 13.76 25.11
C LYS A 21 8.10 13.30 24.86
N ALA A 22 8.66 13.63 23.70
CA ALA A 22 10.10 13.53 23.46
C ALA A 22 10.74 14.90 23.67
N GLY A 23 11.53 15.05 24.74
CA GLY A 23 12.41 16.20 24.92
C GLY A 23 13.79 15.87 24.37
N VAL A 24 14.28 16.65 23.41
CA VAL A 24 15.68 16.58 22.93
C VAL A 24 16.39 17.83 23.43
N HIS A 25 17.32 17.67 24.38
CA HIS A 25 18.26 18.72 24.76
C HIS A 25 19.51 18.58 23.88
N ILE A 26 19.76 19.54 22.98
CA ILE A 26 20.98 19.62 22.19
C ILE A 26 21.89 20.67 22.83
N SER A 27 23.07 20.27 23.28
CA SER A 27 24.08 21.18 23.82
C SER A 27 24.86 21.85 22.68
N ALA A 28 25.11 23.16 22.79
CA ALA A 28 25.67 24.03 21.75
C ALA A 28 27.14 23.76 21.35
N ARG A 29 27.73 22.63 21.80
CA ARG A 29 29.13 22.26 21.50
C ARG A 29 29.31 21.32 20.30
N TYR A 30 28.22 20.84 19.69
CA TYR A 30 28.25 19.90 18.55
C TYR A 30 27.91 20.54 17.20
N LEU A 31 27.82 21.87 17.10
CA LEU A 31 27.37 22.54 15.87
C LEU A 31 28.48 22.68 14.82
N THR A 32 29.75 22.70 15.22
CA THR A 32 30.89 22.90 14.30
C THR A 32 31.38 21.62 13.66
N GLY A 33 31.24 20.46 14.31
CA GLY A 33 31.60 19.16 13.73
C GLY A 33 30.58 18.61 12.73
N LEU A 34 29.29 18.92 12.91
CA LEU A 34 28.21 18.41 12.05
C LEU A 34 28.22 19.04 10.65
N LEU A 35 28.56 20.33 10.56
CA LEU A 35 28.62 21.06 9.29
C LEU A 35 29.74 20.55 8.37
N ALA A 36 30.90 20.17 8.92
CA ALA A 36 32.02 19.65 8.14
C ALA A 36 31.74 18.25 7.54
N VAL A 37 31.02 17.40 8.27
CA VAL A 37 30.64 16.06 7.79
C VAL A 37 29.55 16.13 6.72
N ILE A 38 28.62 17.08 6.83
CA ILE A 38 27.57 17.29 5.83
C ILE A 38 28.15 17.84 4.52
N VAL A 39 29.10 18.77 4.58
CA VAL A 39 29.74 19.35 3.38
C VAL A 39 30.61 18.31 2.65
N LEU A 40 31.30 17.41 3.37
CA LEU A 40 32.06 16.32 2.75
C LEU A 40 31.15 15.27 2.07
N PHE A 41 29.95 15.02 2.61
CA PHE A 41 28.96 14.13 2.00
C PHE A 41 28.32 14.72 0.74
N ILE A 42 28.14 16.04 0.68
CA ILE A 42 27.57 16.74 -0.49
C ILE A 42 28.57 16.77 -1.66
N LEU A 43 29.88 16.85 -1.39
CA LEU A 43 30.92 16.94 -2.41
C LEU A 43 31.36 15.57 -3.01
N GLN A 44 31.03 14.45 -2.35
CA GLN A 44 31.37 13.10 -2.84
C GLN A 44 30.18 12.34 -3.45
N SER A 45 29.00 12.94 -3.53
CA SER A 45 27.83 12.28 -4.11
C SER A 45 27.81 12.46 -5.63
N PRO A 46 27.97 11.39 -6.45
CA PRO A 46 27.65 11.49 -7.87
C PRO A 46 26.13 11.65 -8.00
N ALA A 47 25.68 12.87 -8.31
CA ALA A 47 24.32 13.15 -8.73
C ALA A 47 24.07 12.51 -10.11
N SER A 48 23.77 11.19 -10.14
CA SER A 48 23.17 10.47 -11.29
C SER A 48 23.14 8.92 -11.14
N GLY A 49 23.45 8.35 -9.98
CA GLY A 49 23.57 6.89 -9.81
C GLY A 49 22.37 6.13 -9.23
N GLN A 50 21.39 6.81 -8.63
CA GLN A 50 20.35 6.16 -7.81
C GLN A 50 19.46 5.17 -8.61
N SER A 51 19.10 5.52 -9.85
CA SER A 51 18.14 4.74 -10.64
C SER A 51 18.64 3.33 -10.99
N LYS A 52 19.92 3.17 -11.32
CA LYS A 52 20.49 1.88 -11.74
C LYS A 52 20.72 0.91 -10.58
N VAL A 53 21.03 1.42 -9.38
CA VAL A 53 21.27 0.58 -8.19
C VAL A 53 19.94 0.11 -7.60
N ASP A 54 18.92 0.98 -7.54
CA ASP A 54 17.59 0.59 -7.07
C ASP A 54 16.91 -0.39 -8.04
N GLU A 55 17.10 -0.24 -9.35
CA GLU A 55 16.63 -1.19 -10.36
C GLU A 55 17.35 -2.55 -10.26
N ALA A 56 18.65 -2.57 -9.96
CA ALA A 56 19.40 -3.81 -9.76
C ALA A 56 19.03 -4.55 -8.45
N VAL A 57 18.67 -3.82 -7.39
CA VAL A 57 18.36 -4.41 -6.06
C VAL A 57 16.87 -4.76 -5.92
N TYR A 58 16.00 -3.86 -6.36
CA TYR A 58 14.54 -3.97 -6.22
C TYR A 58 13.84 -4.40 -7.52
N GLY A 59 14.52 -4.39 -8.66
CA GLY A 59 13.97 -4.79 -9.94
C GLY A 59 13.18 -3.67 -10.62
N GLY A 60 13.53 -3.41 -11.88
CA GLY A 60 12.92 -2.38 -12.71
C GLY A 60 11.45 -2.60 -12.96
N ALA A 61 10.77 -1.51 -13.34
CA ALA A 61 9.43 -1.59 -13.89
C ALA A 61 9.47 -2.51 -15.13
N ASN A 62 8.69 -3.58 -15.09
CA ASN A 62 8.49 -4.58 -16.15
C ASN A 62 9.70 -5.48 -16.42
N GLN A 63 10.77 -5.38 -15.62
CA GLN A 63 11.94 -6.23 -15.75
C GLN A 63 11.55 -7.71 -15.63
N GLN A 64 11.91 -8.55 -16.59
CA GLN A 64 11.74 -9.99 -16.42
C GLN A 64 12.88 -10.53 -15.55
N ILE A 65 12.55 -11.42 -14.62
CA ILE A 65 13.50 -12.02 -13.68
C ILE A 65 13.43 -13.53 -13.88
N GLU A 66 14.59 -14.16 -14.10
CA GLU A 66 14.69 -15.60 -14.26
C GLU A 66 14.04 -16.34 -13.07
N GLY A 67 13.26 -17.39 -13.36
CA GLY A 67 12.53 -18.15 -12.35
C GLY A 67 11.28 -17.44 -11.80
N MET A 68 10.83 -16.34 -12.40
CA MET A 68 9.58 -15.65 -12.05
C MET A 68 8.70 -15.41 -13.27
N VAL A 69 7.39 -15.53 -13.06
CA VAL A 69 6.37 -15.00 -13.97
C VAL A 69 6.04 -13.58 -13.53
N ARG A 70 6.20 -12.60 -14.43
CA ARG A 70 5.90 -11.18 -14.22
C ARG A 70 5.08 -10.63 -15.39
N GLU A 71 3.78 -10.46 -15.18
CA GLU A 71 2.88 -10.08 -16.27
C GLU A 71 1.71 -9.19 -15.80
N PRO A 72 1.17 -8.35 -16.69
CA PRO A 72 -0.09 -7.66 -16.45
C PRO A 72 -1.22 -8.66 -16.17
N LEU A 73 -2.07 -8.32 -15.21
CA LEU A 73 -3.22 -9.11 -14.83
C LEU A 73 -4.46 -8.21 -14.82
N SER A 74 -5.51 -8.64 -15.50
CA SER A 74 -6.80 -7.97 -15.39
C SER A 74 -7.73 -8.78 -14.49
N LEU A 75 -8.25 -8.16 -13.44
CA LEU A 75 -9.12 -8.81 -12.46
C LEU A 75 -10.57 -8.40 -12.67
N GLU A 76 -11.38 -9.34 -13.13
CA GLU A 76 -12.84 -9.21 -13.16
C GLU A 76 -13.40 -9.46 -11.75
N ILE A 77 -13.89 -8.39 -11.12
CA ILE A 77 -14.45 -8.45 -9.76
C ILE A 77 -15.97 -8.27 -9.77
N VAL A 78 -16.64 -8.86 -8.77
CA VAL A 78 -18.08 -8.70 -8.55
C VAL A 78 -18.28 -8.21 -7.12
N LEU A 79 -18.92 -7.06 -6.98
CA LEU A 79 -19.26 -6.50 -5.67
C LEU A 79 -20.58 -7.09 -5.13
N PRO A 80 -20.86 -6.97 -3.82
CA PRO A 80 -22.09 -7.50 -3.22
C PRO A 80 -23.39 -7.00 -3.86
N ASN A 81 -23.37 -5.83 -4.50
CA ASN A 81 -24.51 -5.27 -5.25
C ASN A 81 -24.59 -5.77 -6.71
N ALA A 82 -23.93 -6.88 -7.03
CA ALA A 82 -23.83 -7.50 -8.34
C ALA A 82 -23.18 -6.64 -9.44
N LYS A 83 -22.64 -5.46 -9.12
CA LYS A 83 -21.89 -4.66 -10.09
C LYS A 83 -20.54 -5.31 -10.37
N ARG A 84 -20.16 -5.31 -11.65
CA ARG A 84 -18.90 -5.82 -12.15
C ARG A 84 -17.96 -4.68 -12.47
N TYR A 85 -16.68 -4.88 -12.19
CA TYR A 85 -15.62 -3.95 -12.53
C TYR A 85 -14.39 -4.74 -12.92
N LYS A 86 -13.62 -4.19 -13.85
CA LYS A 86 -12.30 -4.67 -14.18
C LYS A 86 -11.25 -3.84 -13.43
N LEU A 87 -10.40 -4.50 -12.66
CA LEU A 87 -9.28 -3.86 -11.97
C LEU A 87 -7.98 -4.15 -12.71
N ASP A 88 -7.15 -3.11 -12.80
CA ASP A 88 -5.80 -3.19 -13.32
C ASP A 88 -4.87 -3.77 -12.24
N ALA A 89 -4.09 -4.77 -12.60
CA ALA A 89 -3.20 -5.46 -11.68
C ALA A 89 -1.95 -5.95 -12.39
N PHE A 90 -0.96 -6.33 -11.59
CA PHE A 90 0.26 -6.96 -12.09
C PHE A 90 0.64 -8.11 -11.15
N VAL A 91 0.88 -9.29 -11.71
CA VAL A 91 1.26 -10.48 -10.94
C VAL A 91 2.75 -10.73 -11.08
N THR A 92 3.39 -10.99 -9.94
CA THR A 92 4.78 -11.44 -9.83
C THR A 92 4.79 -12.69 -8.95
N ARG A 93 5.12 -13.85 -9.51
CA ARG A 93 5.08 -15.14 -8.79
C ARG A 93 6.23 -16.06 -9.22
N PRO A 94 6.59 -17.08 -8.43
CA PRO A 94 7.55 -18.09 -8.86
C PRO A 94 7.08 -18.80 -10.13
N ASP A 95 8.03 -19.03 -11.05
CA ASP A 95 7.80 -19.81 -12.27
C ASP A 95 7.97 -21.31 -12.02
N ARG A 96 7.03 -21.86 -11.27
CA ARG A 96 6.92 -23.31 -11.03
C ARG A 96 5.49 -23.69 -10.71
N ALA A 97 5.18 -24.97 -10.88
CA ALA A 97 3.89 -25.52 -10.49
C ALA A 97 3.68 -25.40 -8.96
N GLY A 98 2.42 -25.18 -8.57
CA GLY A 98 2.00 -25.15 -7.17
C GLY A 98 1.06 -23.98 -6.85
N ARG A 99 0.50 -24.04 -5.64
CA ARG A 99 -0.32 -22.97 -5.07
C ARG A 99 0.52 -22.17 -4.08
N PHE A 100 0.65 -20.87 -4.30
CA PHE A 100 1.47 -19.98 -3.50
C PHE A 100 0.62 -19.15 -2.53
N PRO A 101 1.11 -18.84 -1.32
CA PRO A 101 0.49 -17.80 -0.52
C PRO A 101 0.45 -16.49 -1.31
N VAL A 102 -0.62 -15.71 -1.13
CA VAL A 102 -0.87 -14.47 -1.86
C VAL A 102 -0.36 -13.26 -1.07
N ALA A 103 0.40 -12.38 -1.71
CA ALA A 103 0.65 -11.04 -1.21
C ALA A 103 -0.19 -10.06 -2.04
N LEU A 104 -1.27 -9.52 -1.48
CA LEU A 104 -2.11 -8.53 -2.14
C LEU A 104 -1.63 -7.13 -1.76
N ILE A 105 -1.05 -6.43 -2.73
CA ILE A 105 -0.44 -5.11 -2.57
C ILE A 105 -1.36 -4.07 -3.20
N THR A 106 -1.60 -2.95 -2.50
CA THR A 106 -2.35 -1.83 -3.06
C THR A 106 -1.66 -0.48 -2.86
N HIS A 107 -1.94 0.43 -3.78
CA HIS A 107 -1.30 1.73 -3.93
C HIS A 107 -1.87 2.81 -2.99
N GLY A 108 -1.09 3.88 -2.82
CA GLY A 108 -1.55 5.14 -2.22
C GLY A 108 -2.42 5.95 -3.17
N SER A 109 -2.53 7.24 -2.96
CA SER A 109 -3.19 8.14 -3.90
C SER A 109 -2.44 9.44 -3.92
N GLU A 110 -2.25 10.00 -5.10
CA GLU A 110 -1.69 11.33 -5.31
C GLU A 110 -2.74 12.40 -4.97
N GLY A 111 -4.04 12.10 -5.12
CA GLY A 111 -5.12 13.02 -4.76
C GLY A 111 -5.47 14.03 -5.86
N ASN A 112 -4.93 13.83 -7.06
CA ASN A 112 -5.09 14.67 -8.24
C ASN A 112 -5.33 13.80 -9.50
N GLU A 113 -5.19 14.37 -10.69
CA GLU A 113 -5.44 13.63 -11.95
C GLU A 113 -4.43 12.52 -12.24
N ASP A 114 -3.24 12.56 -11.61
CA ASP A 114 -2.18 11.56 -11.80
C ASP A 114 -2.57 10.19 -11.22
N ASP A 115 -3.59 10.12 -10.37
CA ASP A 115 -4.16 8.85 -9.91
C ASP A 115 -4.65 7.98 -11.08
N LYS A 116 -5.04 8.59 -12.21
CA LYS A 116 -5.41 7.88 -13.46
C LYS A 116 -4.21 7.39 -14.26
N LEU A 117 -3.02 7.91 -13.98
CA LEU A 117 -1.75 7.51 -14.61
C LEU A 117 -0.98 6.49 -13.76
N THR A 118 -1.52 6.12 -12.59
CA THR A 118 -0.89 5.11 -11.72
C THR A 118 -0.84 3.76 -12.43
N GLU A 119 0.33 3.12 -12.40
CA GLU A 119 0.52 1.75 -12.90
C GLU A 119 0.75 0.78 -11.73
N PRO A 120 0.21 -0.46 -11.77
CA PRO A 120 0.41 -1.42 -10.69
C PRO A 120 1.90 -1.76 -10.49
N ASN A 121 2.69 -1.66 -11.55
CA ASN A 121 4.10 -1.99 -11.52
C ASN A 121 5.00 -0.97 -10.79
N LYS A 122 4.46 0.19 -10.36
CA LYS A 122 5.12 1.13 -9.42
C LYS A 122 5.55 0.45 -8.11
N PHE A 123 4.95 -0.70 -7.79
CA PHE A 123 5.26 -1.51 -6.60
C PHE A 123 6.06 -2.78 -6.93
N SER A 124 6.79 -2.83 -8.06
CA SER A 124 7.60 -3.97 -8.48
C SER A 124 8.53 -4.47 -7.38
N GLY A 125 9.23 -3.57 -6.69
CA GLY A 125 10.18 -3.92 -5.63
C GLY A 125 9.57 -4.75 -4.49
N ALA A 126 8.42 -4.31 -3.99
CA ALA A 126 7.69 -5.07 -2.97
C ALA A 126 7.21 -6.42 -3.53
N ALA A 127 6.66 -6.41 -4.76
CA ALA A 127 6.13 -7.62 -5.37
C ALA A 127 7.21 -8.69 -5.61
N ILE A 128 8.39 -8.28 -6.08
CA ILE A 128 9.56 -9.14 -6.31
C ILE A 128 10.09 -9.66 -4.97
N ALA A 129 10.16 -8.82 -3.94
CA ALA A 129 10.59 -9.25 -2.61
C ALA A 129 9.69 -10.38 -2.06
N PHE A 130 8.36 -10.26 -2.20
CA PHE A 130 7.43 -11.33 -1.83
C PHE A 130 7.61 -12.58 -2.70
N ALA A 131 7.76 -12.44 -4.02
CA ALA A 131 7.95 -13.57 -4.91
C ALA A 131 9.25 -14.34 -4.65
N ARG A 132 10.34 -13.66 -4.32
CA ARG A 132 11.61 -14.27 -3.86
C ARG A 132 11.42 -15.12 -2.60
N HIS A 133 10.41 -14.82 -1.79
CA HIS A 133 10.05 -15.58 -0.59
C HIS A 133 8.89 -16.57 -0.83
N GLY A 134 8.59 -16.88 -2.10
CA GLY A 134 7.64 -17.94 -2.46
C GLY A 134 6.16 -17.53 -2.46
N TYR A 135 5.85 -16.23 -2.47
CA TYR A 135 4.49 -15.72 -2.61
C TYR A 135 4.13 -15.47 -4.07
N ALA A 136 2.85 -15.64 -4.42
CA ALA A 136 2.29 -14.97 -5.59
C ALA A 136 1.87 -13.56 -5.18
N SER A 137 2.67 -12.57 -5.58
CA SER A 137 2.39 -11.17 -5.31
C SER A 137 1.52 -10.58 -6.41
N VAL A 138 0.43 -9.92 -6.02
CA VAL A 138 -0.46 -9.20 -6.94
C VAL A 138 -0.55 -7.77 -6.47
N VAL A 139 -0.06 -6.84 -7.29
CA VAL A 139 -0.35 -5.42 -7.08
C VAL A 139 -1.65 -5.11 -7.78
N VAL A 140 -2.65 -4.64 -7.04
CA VAL A 140 -3.97 -4.28 -7.57
C VAL A 140 -4.22 -2.78 -7.41
N LEU A 141 -4.70 -2.17 -8.49
CA LEU A 141 -5.22 -0.82 -8.47
C LEU A 141 -6.71 -0.84 -8.11
N ARG A 142 -7.09 0.01 -7.15
CA ARG A 142 -8.50 0.16 -6.75
C ARG A 142 -9.29 0.82 -7.89
N ARG A 143 -10.62 0.79 -7.82
CA ARG A 143 -11.46 1.41 -8.86
C ARG A 143 -11.13 2.89 -9.04
N GLY A 144 -11.15 3.32 -10.30
CA GLY A 144 -10.85 4.71 -10.70
C GLY A 144 -9.37 5.08 -10.76
N TYR A 145 -8.45 4.16 -10.41
CA TYR A 145 -7.00 4.37 -10.53
C TYR A 145 -6.43 3.60 -11.73
N GLY A 146 -5.42 4.19 -12.37
CA GLY A 146 -4.80 3.60 -13.56
C GLY A 146 -5.83 3.22 -14.61
N ARG A 147 -5.76 1.97 -15.09
CA ARG A 147 -6.71 1.41 -16.07
C ARG A 147 -7.92 0.71 -15.43
N SER A 148 -8.11 0.83 -14.13
CA SER A 148 -9.24 0.21 -13.43
C SER A 148 -10.54 0.97 -13.68
N ASP A 149 -11.62 0.22 -13.89
CA ASP A 149 -12.95 0.80 -14.05
C ASP A 149 -13.42 1.54 -12.80
N GLY A 150 -14.50 2.32 -12.94
CA GLY A 150 -15.20 2.93 -11.82
C GLY A 150 -14.67 4.31 -11.46
N LYS A 151 -14.83 4.68 -10.18
CA LYS A 151 -14.58 6.02 -9.67
C LYS A 151 -13.65 5.96 -8.47
N LEU A 152 -12.85 7.02 -8.32
CA LEU A 152 -11.92 7.19 -7.21
C LEU A 152 -12.66 7.10 -5.87
N ASP A 153 -12.05 6.45 -4.90
CA ASP A 153 -12.61 6.24 -3.56
C ASP A 153 -12.81 7.55 -2.76
N TYR A 154 -12.15 8.64 -3.16
CA TYR A 154 -12.35 10.00 -2.60
C TYR A 154 -13.26 10.89 -3.45
N GLU A 155 -13.82 10.42 -4.56
CA GLU A 155 -14.65 11.28 -5.42
C GLU A 155 -15.78 11.93 -4.61
N ASN A 156 -15.93 13.25 -4.74
CA ASN A 156 -16.87 14.09 -3.97
C ASN A 156 -16.59 14.17 -2.45
N SER A 157 -15.33 13.96 -2.04
CA SER A 157 -14.84 14.22 -0.68
C SER A 157 -14.03 15.51 -0.66
N THR A 158 -14.20 16.32 0.38
CA THR A 158 -13.42 17.55 0.62
C THR A 158 -12.93 17.56 2.06
N CYS A 159 -12.04 18.46 2.48
CA CYS A 159 -11.65 18.49 3.88
C CYS A 159 -12.79 18.93 4.83
N GLU A 160 -13.79 19.67 4.34
CA GLU A 160 -15.01 20.01 5.09
C GLU A 160 -15.94 18.79 5.21
N LYS A 161 -15.94 17.92 4.19
CA LYS A 161 -16.72 16.68 4.14
C LYS A 161 -15.83 15.51 3.73
N PRO A 162 -14.95 15.02 4.62
CA PRO A 162 -13.87 14.11 4.25
C PRO A 162 -14.31 12.68 3.91
N ARG A 163 -15.52 12.28 4.33
CA ARG A 163 -16.18 11.00 3.98
C ARG A 163 -15.26 9.76 4.11
N HIS A 164 -14.37 9.74 5.10
CA HIS A 164 -13.38 8.67 5.27
C HIS A 164 -14.00 7.27 5.37
N LEU A 165 -15.14 7.13 6.06
CA LEU A 165 -15.85 5.87 6.17
C LEU A 165 -16.26 5.32 4.79
N ARG A 166 -16.89 6.17 3.96
CA ARG A 166 -17.29 5.82 2.59
C ARG A 166 -16.08 5.41 1.75
N SER A 167 -14.98 6.17 1.82
CA SER A 167 -13.76 5.81 1.11
C SER A 167 -13.21 4.46 1.55
N GLY A 168 -13.21 4.18 2.86
CA GLY A 168 -12.78 2.89 3.41
C GLY A 168 -13.66 1.74 2.96
N GLU A 169 -14.98 1.93 2.90
CA GLU A 169 -15.94 0.93 2.43
C GLU A 169 -15.74 0.58 0.95
N ILE A 170 -15.57 1.61 0.10
CA ILE A 170 -15.27 1.44 -1.33
C ILE A 170 -13.95 0.68 -1.49
N ALA A 171 -12.88 1.18 -0.89
CA ALA A 171 -11.55 0.61 -1.04
C ALA A 171 -11.46 -0.82 -0.52
N ARG A 172 -12.06 -1.11 0.63
CA ARG A 172 -12.18 -2.48 1.15
C ARG A 172 -12.94 -3.38 0.18
N GLY A 173 -14.07 -2.91 -0.35
CA GLY A 173 -14.89 -3.70 -1.27
C GLY A 173 -14.07 -4.15 -2.48
N ASP A 174 -13.26 -3.25 -3.02
CA ASP A 174 -12.37 -3.52 -4.14
C ASP A 174 -11.32 -4.56 -3.78
N LEU A 175 -10.65 -4.41 -2.64
CA LEU A 175 -9.60 -5.33 -2.19
C LEU A 175 -10.12 -6.74 -1.89
N LEU A 176 -11.27 -6.85 -1.23
CA LEU A 176 -11.86 -8.16 -0.90
C LEU A 176 -12.38 -8.87 -2.16
N ALA A 177 -13.00 -8.13 -3.08
CA ALA A 177 -13.45 -8.71 -4.34
C ALA A 177 -12.27 -9.10 -5.26
N ALA A 178 -11.18 -8.32 -5.25
CA ALA A 178 -9.94 -8.68 -5.93
C ALA A 178 -9.33 -9.96 -5.32
N LEU A 179 -9.28 -10.08 -3.99
CA LEU A 179 -8.79 -11.27 -3.31
C LEU A 179 -9.59 -12.52 -3.70
N GLU A 180 -10.91 -12.42 -3.74
CA GLU A 180 -11.78 -13.52 -4.16
C GLU A 180 -11.58 -13.88 -5.65
N ALA A 181 -11.31 -12.91 -6.53
CA ALA A 181 -10.97 -13.18 -7.92
C ALA A 181 -9.60 -13.86 -8.05
N ILE A 182 -8.61 -13.44 -7.26
CA ILE A 182 -7.26 -14.02 -7.25
C ILE A 182 -7.28 -15.47 -6.74
N ARG A 183 -8.06 -15.77 -5.69
CA ARG A 183 -8.16 -17.12 -5.11
C ARG A 183 -8.66 -18.19 -6.08
N LYS A 184 -9.34 -17.78 -7.15
CA LYS A 184 -9.82 -18.66 -8.23
C LYS A 184 -8.72 -19.03 -9.23
N LYS A 185 -7.56 -18.37 -9.18
CA LYS A 185 -6.41 -18.73 -10.01
C LYS A 185 -5.80 -20.03 -9.48
N ASP A 186 -5.39 -20.89 -10.40
CA ASP A 186 -4.80 -22.20 -10.11
C ASP A 186 -3.51 -22.12 -9.27
N TRP A 187 -2.74 -21.05 -9.43
CA TRP A 187 -1.51 -20.77 -8.69
C TRP A 187 -1.74 -20.12 -7.31
N ALA A 188 -2.96 -19.70 -6.95
CA ALA A 188 -3.22 -18.99 -5.69
C ALA A 188 -3.66 -19.96 -4.58
N ALA A 189 -3.02 -19.90 -3.42
CA ALA A 189 -3.52 -20.59 -2.22
C ALA A 189 -4.81 -19.91 -1.72
N PRO A 190 -5.84 -20.68 -1.33
CA PRO A 190 -7.15 -20.13 -1.00
C PRO A 190 -7.19 -19.42 0.37
N ASP A 191 -6.27 -19.75 1.28
CA ASP A 191 -6.37 -19.45 2.72
C ASP A 191 -5.10 -18.85 3.32
N LYS A 192 -4.15 -18.44 2.48
CA LYS A 192 -2.86 -17.86 2.90
C LYS A 192 -2.64 -16.54 2.21
N THR A 193 -3.00 -15.45 2.88
CA THR A 193 -2.92 -14.10 2.30
C THR A 193 -2.27 -13.12 3.27
N VAL A 194 -1.40 -12.26 2.73
CA VAL A 194 -0.92 -11.04 3.37
C VAL A 194 -1.48 -9.84 2.61
N LEU A 195 -2.05 -8.88 3.33
CA LEU A 195 -2.47 -7.60 2.76
C LEU A 195 -1.39 -6.55 3.01
N LEU A 196 -1.03 -5.78 1.99
CA LEU A 196 -0.05 -4.70 2.11
C LEU A 196 -0.56 -3.45 1.41
N GLY A 197 -0.44 -2.30 2.08
CA GLY A 197 -0.75 -1.01 1.49
C GLY A 197 0.16 0.10 1.97
N THR A 198 0.39 1.09 1.11
CA THR A 198 1.10 2.33 1.45
C THR A 198 0.17 3.53 1.40
N SER A 199 0.36 4.53 2.27
CA SER A 199 -0.45 5.77 2.28
C SER A 199 -1.96 5.46 2.31
N THR A 200 -2.78 5.97 1.40
CA THR A 200 -4.21 5.63 1.36
C THR A 200 -4.47 4.14 1.09
N GLY A 201 -3.53 3.41 0.51
CA GLY A 201 -3.54 1.96 0.45
C GLY A 201 -3.36 1.29 1.81
N GLY A 202 -2.51 1.85 2.67
CA GLY A 202 -2.36 1.42 4.05
C GLY A 202 -3.65 1.56 4.85
N PHE A 203 -4.36 2.69 4.66
CA PHE A 203 -5.72 2.87 5.18
C PHE A 203 -6.70 1.82 4.62
N SER A 204 -6.60 1.51 3.31
CA SER A 204 -7.48 0.56 2.64
C SER A 204 -7.31 -0.87 3.15
N VAL A 205 -6.08 -1.34 3.37
CA VAL A 205 -5.85 -2.69 3.93
C VAL A 205 -6.28 -2.78 5.38
N LEU A 206 -6.18 -1.71 6.17
CA LEU A 206 -6.76 -1.67 7.52
C LEU A 206 -8.29 -1.76 7.48
N ALA A 207 -8.94 -1.01 6.60
CA ALA A 207 -10.39 -1.08 6.42
C ALA A 207 -10.85 -2.49 6.03
N ALA A 208 -10.13 -3.14 5.11
CA ALA A 208 -10.41 -4.52 4.71
C ALA A 208 -10.23 -5.52 5.86
N SER A 209 -9.17 -5.36 6.63
CA SER A 209 -8.84 -6.26 7.74
C SER A 209 -9.81 -6.16 8.91
N ALA A 210 -10.50 -5.02 9.06
CA ALA A 210 -11.54 -4.85 10.07
C ALA A 210 -12.71 -5.84 9.91
N LEU A 211 -12.88 -6.45 8.73
CA LEU A 211 -13.87 -7.51 8.51
C LEU A 211 -13.34 -8.92 8.84
N ASN A 212 -12.10 -9.05 9.29
CA ASN A 212 -11.44 -10.34 9.55
C ASN A 212 -11.62 -11.35 8.39
N PRO A 213 -11.25 -10.99 7.15
CA PRO A 213 -11.47 -11.87 5.99
C PRO A 213 -10.74 -13.20 6.17
N ALA A 214 -11.46 -14.30 5.95
CA ALA A 214 -10.93 -15.65 6.09
C ALA A 214 -9.64 -15.83 5.27
N GLY A 215 -8.62 -16.48 5.84
CA GLY A 215 -7.35 -16.75 5.19
C GLY A 215 -6.36 -15.56 5.11
N VAL A 216 -6.73 -14.37 5.60
CA VAL A 216 -5.77 -13.27 5.78
C VAL A 216 -5.02 -13.45 7.10
N GLN A 217 -3.70 -13.62 7.02
CA GLN A 217 -2.84 -13.98 8.15
C GLN A 217 -2.08 -12.79 8.71
N ALA A 218 -1.82 -11.79 7.87
CA ALA A 218 -1.11 -10.58 8.25
C ALA A 218 -1.54 -9.38 7.41
N VAL A 219 -1.37 -8.21 8.01
CA VAL A 219 -1.65 -6.90 7.42
C VAL A 219 -0.44 -6.02 7.64
N ILE A 220 0.08 -5.44 6.56
CA ILE A 220 1.24 -4.57 6.57
C ILE A 220 0.79 -3.17 6.13
N ASN A 221 0.75 -2.26 7.09
CA ASN A 221 0.40 -0.87 6.86
C ASN A 221 1.67 0.00 6.80
N PHE A 222 2.02 0.49 5.61
CA PHE A 222 3.08 1.48 5.42
C PHE A 222 2.49 2.89 5.45
N SER A 223 2.64 3.57 6.60
CA SER A 223 2.25 4.97 6.77
C SER A 223 0.80 5.28 6.33
N GLY A 224 -0.12 4.35 6.62
CA GLY A 224 -1.47 4.46 6.12
C GLY A 224 -2.32 5.49 6.83
N GLY A 225 -3.03 6.29 6.03
CA GLY A 225 -3.91 7.35 6.51
C GLY A 225 -4.78 7.89 5.39
N ARG A 226 -5.69 8.79 5.74
CA ARG A 226 -6.59 9.48 4.82
C ARG A 226 -6.78 10.90 5.32
N GLY A 227 -6.94 11.86 4.40
CA GLY A 227 -7.15 13.26 4.75
C GLY A 227 -5.87 14.07 4.94
N ALA A 228 -4.76 13.69 4.31
CA ALA A 228 -3.65 14.62 4.11
C ALA A 228 -3.99 15.61 2.99
N LYS A 229 -3.43 16.82 3.09
CA LYS A 229 -3.38 17.87 2.07
C LYS A 229 -1.93 18.02 1.59
N ASP A 230 -1.76 18.71 0.48
CA ASP A 230 -0.45 19.15 0.01
C ASP A 230 0.31 19.91 1.10
N GLY A 231 1.64 19.70 1.16
CA GLY A 231 2.50 20.34 2.15
C GLY A 231 2.39 19.78 3.58
N GLY A 232 1.79 18.61 3.78
CA GLY A 232 1.74 17.93 5.08
C GLY A 232 0.64 18.41 6.03
N GLY A 233 -0.24 19.29 5.56
CA GLY A 233 -1.46 19.64 6.29
C GLY A 233 -2.38 18.43 6.41
N ILE A 234 -3.05 18.26 7.55
CA ILE A 234 -4.13 17.28 7.68
C ILE A 234 -5.44 18.04 7.43
N CYS A 235 -6.48 17.39 6.90
CA CYS A 235 -7.85 17.85 6.97
C CYS A 235 -8.18 17.99 8.47
N SER A 236 -7.81 19.15 9.00
CA SER A 236 -7.72 19.36 10.43
C SER A 236 -9.13 19.38 11.00
N ARG A 237 -9.18 18.99 12.26
CA ARG A 237 -10.38 19.09 13.02
C ARG A 237 -10.27 20.35 13.90
N LYS A 238 -11.20 21.28 13.73
CA LYS A 238 -11.88 22.00 14.83
C LYS A 238 -12.58 21.01 15.80
N ALA A 239 -11.99 19.85 16.02
CA ALA A 239 -12.64 18.63 16.48
C ALA A 239 -11.64 17.51 16.94
N PHE A 240 -10.31 17.71 16.97
CA PHE A 240 -9.40 16.76 17.65
C PHE A 240 -9.08 17.24 19.06
N TRP A 241 -9.13 18.56 19.33
CA TRP A 241 -8.77 19.16 20.63
C TRP A 241 -9.53 20.46 20.97
N GLN A 242 -10.84 20.54 20.72
CA GLN A 242 -11.71 21.53 21.39
C GLN A 242 -12.73 20.78 22.26
N GLN A 243 -12.30 20.42 23.47
CA GLN A 243 -13.15 20.24 24.65
C GLN A 243 -12.69 21.29 25.67
#